data_AF-A0A1V3X311-F1
#
_entry.id   AF-A0A1V3X311-F1
#
_cell.length_a   1.000
_cell.length_b   1.000
_cell.length_c   1.000
_cell.angle_alpha   90.00
_cell.angle_beta   90.00
_cell.angle_gamma   90.00
#
_symmetry.space_group_name_H-M   'P 1'
#
loop_
_entity.id
_entity.type
_entity.pdbx_description
1 polymer ?
#
loop_
_entity_poly.entity_id
_entity_poly.type
_entity_poly.pdbx_seq_one_letter_code
_entity_poly.pdbx_strand_id
1 'polypeptide(L)'
;MLDACPDTALNNIADDNDDIAVNAADYVRESLPSYDELRELTKTDPGKAYYWSGRDANGVGVGPDGSRIAERLADEANATTLKMLLERRGMVPVPGWDAAFPDTIRFWDEAARAYAENAAGTVTAIVGCDVRPDNIWQRVEVPRLRNNPNVTRIIQIDPDSRVSTVIYERRATARPGMPAVVFRLADMAFSRRMSRLLASLSRSA
;
A
#
# COMPACT_ATOMS: atom_id res chain seq x y z
N MET A 1 -6.20 13.98 26.46
CA MET A 1 -6.18 12.63 27.04
C MET A 1 -7.29 11.86 26.36
N LEU A 2 -7.04 11.49 25.10
CA LEU A 2 -7.92 10.73 24.22
C LEU A 2 -6.95 9.85 23.40
N ASP A 3 -7.41 8.74 22.84
CA ASP A 3 -6.66 7.79 22.01
C ASP A 3 -6.24 6.48 22.71
N ALA A 4 -7.15 5.89 23.48
CA ALA A 4 -7.13 4.44 23.69
C ALA A 4 -8.44 3.89 23.14
N CYS A 5 -8.35 2.84 22.33
CA CYS A 5 -9.56 2.09 22.00
C CYS A 5 -10.20 1.62 23.30
N PRO A 6 -11.53 1.75 23.43
CA PRO A 6 -12.21 1.24 24.61
C PRO A 6 -11.86 -0.25 24.73
N ASP A 7 -11.43 -0.68 25.91
CA ASP A 7 -11.25 -2.10 26.22
C ASP A 7 -12.60 -2.80 26.02
N THR A 8 -12.85 -3.30 24.81
CA THR A 8 -13.85 -4.34 24.54
C THR A 8 -13.30 -5.69 25.01
N ALA A 9 -12.77 -5.71 26.24
CA ALA A 9 -12.73 -6.93 27.02
C ALA A 9 -14.19 -7.31 27.28
N LEU A 10 -14.56 -8.55 26.91
CA LEU A 10 -15.91 -9.13 26.86
C LEU A 10 -16.57 -9.06 25.47
N ASN A 11 -16.01 -9.83 24.53
CA ASN A 11 -16.77 -10.88 23.85
C ASN A 11 -15.81 -11.77 23.05
N ASN A 12 -15.32 -12.83 23.71
CA ASN A 12 -14.95 -14.06 23.01
C ASN A 12 -16.24 -14.65 22.42
N ILE A 13 -16.73 -14.07 21.34
CA ILE A 13 -17.67 -14.75 20.46
C ILE A 13 -16.77 -15.52 19.51
N ALA A 14 -16.74 -16.82 19.73
CA ALA A 14 -16.19 -17.80 18.81
C ALA A 14 -16.70 -17.53 17.38
N ASP A 15 -15.84 -17.83 16.41
CA ASP A 15 -16.17 -18.16 15.03
C ASP A 15 -17.68 -18.32 14.75
N ASP A 16 -18.32 -17.24 14.30
CA ASP A 16 -19.49 -17.39 13.45
C ASP A 16 -18.97 -17.38 12.02
N ASN A 17 -18.63 -18.59 11.57
CA ASN A 17 -18.37 -18.95 10.19
C ASN A 17 -19.54 -18.57 9.27
N ASP A 18 -19.24 -18.61 7.97
CA ASP A 18 -20.18 -18.71 6.85
C ASP A 18 -20.68 -17.37 6.31
N ASP A 19 -19.71 -16.61 5.83
CA ASP A 19 -19.58 -16.35 4.40
C ASP A 19 -20.64 -17.10 3.53
N ILE A 20 -21.15 -16.42 2.49
CA ILE A 20 -21.34 -17.13 1.22
C ILE A 20 -19.90 -17.30 0.67
N ALA A 21 -19.10 -18.04 1.43
CA ALA A 21 -17.78 -18.50 1.05
C ALA A 21 -18.10 -19.46 -0.06
N VAL A 22 -17.62 -19.13 -1.25
CA VAL A 22 -17.11 -20.22 -2.06
C VAL A 22 -16.18 -21.05 -1.17
N ASN A 23 -16.54 -22.31 -0.99
CA ASN A 23 -15.92 -23.19 -0.02
C ASN A 23 -14.41 -23.18 -0.24
N ALA A 24 -13.59 -23.01 0.80
CA ALA A 24 -12.13 -23.05 0.65
C ALA A 24 -11.67 -24.34 -0.05
N ALA A 25 -12.43 -25.44 0.08
CA ALA A 25 -12.23 -26.68 -0.64
C ALA A 25 -12.40 -26.58 -2.17
N ASP A 26 -13.15 -25.60 -2.68
CA ASP A 26 -13.33 -25.38 -4.13
C ASP A 26 -12.08 -24.76 -4.76
N TYR A 27 -11.33 -23.92 -4.02
CA TYR A 27 -9.98 -23.49 -4.42
C TYR A 27 -8.91 -24.55 -4.25
N VAL A 28 -9.15 -25.60 -3.46
CA VAL A 28 -8.25 -26.76 -3.47
C VAL A 28 -8.45 -27.57 -4.77
N ARG A 29 -9.61 -27.43 -5.44
CA ARG A 29 -9.89 -28.05 -6.74
C ARG A 29 -9.38 -27.24 -7.93
N GLU A 30 -9.35 -25.91 -7.84
CA GLU A 30 -8.73 -25.00 -8.83
C GLU A 30 -7.36 -24.51 -8.32
N SER A 31 -6.25 -24.87 -8.97
CA SER A 31 -4.92 -24.54 -8.44
C SER A 31 -4.73 -23.03 -8.18
N LEU A 32 -4.49 -22.67 -6.91
CA LEU A 32 -4.14 -21.31 -6.51
C LEU A 32 -2.92 -20.80 -7.31
N PRO A 33 -2.86 -19.50 -7.66
CA PRO A 33 -1.75 -18.94 -8.41
C PRO A 33 -0.41 -19.17 -7.70
N SER A 34 0.62 -19.45 -8.49
CA SER A 34 2.00 -19.43 -8.03
C SER A 34 2.44 -18.02 -7.61
N TYR A 35 3.53 -17.95 -6.87
CA TYR A 35 4.12 -16.67 -6.49
C TYR A 35 4.46 -15.77 -7.69
N ASP A 36 4.97 -16.34 -8.79
CA ASP A 36 5.30 -15.56 -9.99
C ASP A 36 4.06 -14.99 -10.67
N GLU A 37 2.96 -15.74 -10.70
CA GLU A 37 1.66 -15.23 -11.17
C GLU A 37 1.13 -14.12 -10.25
N LEU A 38 1.24 -14.29 -8.93
CA LEU A 38 0.89 -13.26 -7.97
C LEU A 38 1.70 -11.98 -8.17
N ARG A 39 2.99 -12.08 -8.50
CA ARG A 39 3.80 -10.90 -8.84
C ARG A 39 3.31 -10.17 -10.09
N GLU A 40 2.71 -10.85 -11.05
CA GLU A 40 2.12 -10.21 -12.23
C GLU A 40 0.75 -9.58 -11.91
N LEU A 41 -0.07 -10.28 -11.12
CA LEU A 41 -1.40 -9.83 -10.72
C LEU A 41 -1.37 -8.63 -9.78
N THR A 42 -0.35 -8.52 -8.94
CA THR A 42 -0.28 -7.53 -7.85
C THR A 42 0.50 -6.24 -8.19
N LYS A 43 0.84 -6.02 -9.47
CA LYS A 43 1.50 -4.78 -9.90
C LYS A 43 0.61 -3.55 -9.70
N THR A 44 1.17 -2.50 -9.12
CA THR A 44 0.50 -1.21 -8.91
C THR A 44 1.34 -0.06 -9.45
N ASP A 45 0.67 1.03 -9.82
CA ASP A 45 1.34 2.29 -10.08
C ASP A 45 1.88 2.91 -8.78
N PRO A 46 2.94 3.74 -8.84
CA PRO A 46 3.46 4.41 -7.66
C PRO A 46 2.37 5.23 -6.95
N GLY A 47 2.29 5.10 -5.62
CA GLY A 47 1.29 5.81 -4.83
C GLY A 47 -0.08 5.14 -4.74
N LYS A 48 -0.26 3.97 -5.36
CA LYS A 48 -1.59 3.32 -5.50
C LYS A 48 -1.79 2.07 -4.65
N ALA A 49 -0.82 1.68 -3.84
CA ALA A 49 -0.94 0.54 -2.95
C ALA A 49 -1.58 0.92 -1.61
N TYR A 50 -2.76 0.36 -1.33
CA TYR A 50 -3.50 0.54 -0.08
C TYR A 50 -3.57 -0.78 0.69
N TYR A 51 -3.27 -0.71 1.98
CA TYR A 51 -3.24 -1.83 2.91
C TYR A 51 -4.30 -1.64 3.97
N TRP A 52 -4.61 -2.69 4.71
CA TRP A 52 -5.51 -2.59 5.85
C TRP A 52 -5.27 -3.68 6.89
N SER A 53 -5.63 -3.39 8.13
CA SER A 53 -5.63 -4.39 9.20
C SER A 53 -6.52 -4.00 10.36
N GLY A 54 -7.01 -4.99 11.09
CA GLY A 54 -7.69 -4.80 12.37
C GLY A 54 -9.15 -4.36 12.27
N ARG A 55 -9.66 -3.94 13.42
CA ARG A 55 -11.05 -3.51 13.66
C ARG A 55 -11.08 -2.08 14.21
N ASP A 56 -12.14 -1.37 13.87
CA ASP A 56 -12.40 -0.02 14.37
C ASP A 56 -12.83 -0.03 15.86
N ALA A 57 -13.05 1.15 16.43
CA ALA A 57 -13.46 1.29 17.84
C ALA A 57 -14.79 0.60 18.21
N ASN A 58 -15.59 0.19 17.22
CA ASN A 58 -16.83 -0.56 17.42
C ASN A 58 -16.64 -2.07 17.23
N GLY A 59 -15.40 -2.54 17.00
CA GLY A 59 -15.09 -3.94 16.75
C GLY A 59 -15.39 -4.41 15.33
N VAL A 60 -15.69 -3.49 14.40
CA VAL A 60 -16.00 -3.82 13.01
C VAL A 60 -14.70 -3.87 12.19
N GLY A 61 -14.50 -4.94 11.42
CA GLY A 61 -13.32 -5.08 10.56
C GLY A 61 -13.22 -3.93 9.55
N VAL A 62 -12.02 -3.38 9.34
CA VAL A 62 -11.85 -2.22 8.43
C VAL A 62 -11.83 -2.61 6.94
N GLY A 63 -11.74 -3.91 6.68
CA GLY A 63 -11.60 -4.50 5.35
C GLY A 63 -12.93 -4.83 4.65
N PRO A 64 -12.87 -5.66 3.59
CA PRO A 64 -13.99 -5.98 2.70
C PRO A 64 -15.22 -6.61 3.37
N ASP A 65 -15.00 -7.39 4.42
CA ASP A 65 -16.05 -8.15 5.12
C ASP A 65 -16.60 -7.40 6.35
N GLY A 66 -16.13 -6.17 6.59
CA GLY A 66 -16.62 -5.31 7.66
C GLY A 66 -17.14 -3.98 7.13
N SER A 67 -16.57 -2.86 7.59
CA SER A 67 -17.04 -1.52 7.25
C SER A 67 -16.67 -1.05 5.84
N ARG A 68 -15.79 -1.79 5.12
CA ARG A 68 -15.31 -1.47 3.77
C ARG A 68 -14.61 -0.12 3.66
N ILE A 69 -14.20 0.45 4.79
CA ILE A 69 -13.57 1.78 4.86
C ILE A 69 -12.23 1.82 4.12
N ALA A 70 -11.47 0.73 4.14
CA ALA A 70 -10.21 0.61 3.41
C ALA A 70 -10.41 0.65 1.88
N GLU A 71 -11.39 -0.09 1.37
CA GLU A 71 -11.71 -0.10 -0.07
C GLU A 71 -12.22 1.27 -0.52
N ARG A 72 -13.14 1.87 0.25
CA ARG A 72 -13.68 3.20 -0.05
C ARG A 72 -12.58 4.26 -0.13
N LEU A 73 -11.66 4.30 0.85
CA LEU A 73 -10.54 5.24 0.81
C LEU A 73 -9.58 4.97 -0.36
N ALA A 74 -9.37 3.70 -0.71
CA ALA A 74 -8.55 3.35 -1.86
C ALA A 74 -9.22 3.83 -3.17
N ASP A 75 -10.52 3.61 -3.34
CA ASP A 75 -11.29 4.06 -4.50
C ASP A 75 -11.32 5.60 -4.62
N GLU A 76 -11.54 6.32 -3.52
CA GLU A 76 -11.49 7.79 -3.47
C GLU A 76 -10.12 8.34 -3.92
N ALA A 77 -9.04 7.60 -3.68
CA ALA A 77 -7.70 7.93 -4.12
C ALA A 77 -7.35 7.40 -5.54
N ASN A 78 -8.31 6.81 -6.25
CA ASN A 78 -8.11 6.07 -7.50
C ASN A 78 -6.95 5.07 -7.37
N ALA A 79 -6.97 4.30 -6.29
CA ALA A 79 -5.96 3.35 -5.85
C ALA A 79 -6.60 1.98 -5.62
N THR A 80 -5.93 1.07 -4.91
CA THR A 80 -6.48 -0.27 -4.70
C THR A 80 -5.99 -0.91 -3.42
N THR A 81 -6.83 -1.74 -2.81
CA THR A 81 -6.36 -2.79 -1.90
C THR A 81 -5.90 -4.03 -2.66
N LEU A 82 -5.25 -4.99 -2.00
CA LEU A 82 -4.84 -6.26 -2.59
C LEU A 82 -6.03 -7.03 -3.20
N LYS A 83 -7.10 -7.26 -2.43
CA LYS A 83 -8.29 -8.00 -2.90
C LYS A 83 -8.93 -7.34 -4.12
N MET A 84 -9.18 -6.02 -4.05
CA MET A 84 -9.73 -5.26 -5.18
C MET A 84 -8.86 -5.39 -6.44
N LEU A 85 -7.53 -5.44 -6.28
CA LEU A 85 -6.63 -5.59 -7.41
C LEU A 85 -6.73 -7.00 -8.03
N LEU A 86 -6.74 -8.04 -7.20
CA LEU A 86 -6.89 -9.42 -7.67
C LEU A 86 -8.21 -9.61 -8.43
N GLU A 87 -9.31 -9.09 -7.89
CA GLU A 87 -10.63 -9.13 -8.55
C GLU A 87 -10.62 -8.39 -9.88
N ARG A 88 -10.08 -7.16 -9.93
CA ARG A 88 -9.96 -6.40 -11.19
C ARG A 88 -9.05 -7.06 -12.22
N ARG A 89 -8.17 -7.98 -11.81
CA ARG A 89 -7.33 -8.78 -12.70
C ARG A 89 -7.95 -10.14 -13.05
N GLY A 90 -9.22 -10.35 -12.72
CA GLY A 90 -10.01 -11.51 -13.13
C GLY A 90 -9.96 -12.69 -12.15
N MET A 91 -9.32 -12.54 -10.99
CA MET A 91 -9.38 -13.54 -9.93
C MET A 91 -10.69 -13.37 -9.17
N VAL A 92 -11.77 -13.94 -9.69
CA VAL A 92 -13.09 -13.92 -9.07
C VAL A 92 -13.65 -15.35 -9.07
N PRO A 93 -13.97 -15.92 -7.89
CA PRO A 93 -13.85 -15.30 -6.58
C PRO A 93 -12.39 -15.22 -6.11
N VAL A 94 -12.07 -14.34 -5.16
CA VAL A 94 -10.79 -14.39 -4.41
C VAL A 94 -10.98 -15.29 -3.18
N PRO A 95 -10.05 -16.21 -2.88
CA PRO A 95 -10.16 -17.08 -1.71
C PRO A 95 -10.35 -16.30 -0.42
N GLY A 96 -11.30 -16.71 0.42
CA GLY A 96 -11.37 -16.26 1.81
C GLY A 96 -10.09 -16.60 2.57
N TRP A 97 -9.78 -15.86 3.63
CA TRP A 97 -8.73 -16.25 4.56
C TRP A 97 -9.33 -17.19 5.61
N ASP A 98 -8.78 -18.39 5.76
CA ASP A 98 -9.24 -19.34 6.77
C ASP A 98 -8.06 -20.06 7.44
N ALA A 99 -7.98 -19.95 8.77
CA ALA A 99 -6.93 -20.57 9.58
C ALA A 99 -6.94 -22.10 9.49
N ALA A 100 -8.09 -22.71 9.19
CA ALA A 100 -8.25 -24.16 9.05
C ALA A 100 -7.64 -24.70 7.75
N PHE A 101 -7.37 -23.84 6.76
CA PHE A 101 -6.87 -24.24 5.43
C PHE A 101 -5.48 -23.63 5.15
N PRO A 102 -4.39 -24.40 5.33
CA PRO A 102 -3.00 -23.93 5.12
C PRO A 102 -2.73 -23.33 3.75
N ASP A 103 -3.44 -23.79 2.71
CA ASP A 103 -3.30 -23.27 1.35
C ASP A 103 -3.81 -21.83 1.23
N THR A 104 -4.87 -21.45 1.94
CA THR A 104 -5.36 -20.07 1.94
C THR A 104 -4.44 -19.15 2.74
N ILE A 105 -3.86 -19.65 3.85
CA ILE A 105 -2.83 -18.94 4.60
C ILE A 105 -1.62 -18.65 3.70
N ARG A 106 -1.11 -19.68 3.00
CA ARG A 106 0.00 -19.53 2.06
C ARG A 106 -0.33 -18.52 0.97
N PHE A 107 -1.50 -18.65 0.35
CA PHE A 107 -1.94 -17.74 -0.71
C PHE A 107 -1.93 -16.28 -0.26
N TRP A 108 -2.54 -15.98 0.90
CA TRP A 108 -2.62 -14.61 1.40
C TRP A 108 -1.25 -14.05 1.81
N ASP A 109 -0.38 -14.87 2.41
CA ASP A 109 1.00 -14.46 2.73
C ASP A 109 1.82 -14.17 1.46
N GLU A 110 1.69 -15.01 0.44
CA GLU A 110 2.39 -14.85 -0.85
C GLU A 110 1.85 -13.66 -1.65
N ALA A 111 0.54 -13.46 -1.67
CA ALA A 111 -0.10 -12.33 -2.35
C ALA A 111 0.26 -11.01 -1.68
N ALA A 112 0.23 -10.95 -0.34
CA ALA A 112 0.65 -9.78 0.44
C ALA A 112 2.14 -9.47 0.24
N ARG A 113 2.97 -10.52 0.21
CA ARG A 113 4.39 -10.40 -0.12
C ARG A 113 4.58 -9.79 -1.51
N ALA A 114 3.97 -10.37 -2.55
CA ALA A 114 4.11 -9.92 -3.92
C ALA A 114 3.65 -8.46 -4.09
N TYR A 115 2.54 -8.12 -3.44
CA TYR A 115 1.98 -6.77 -3.44
C TYR A 115 2.91 -5.74 -2.80
N ALA A 116 3.51 -6.06 -1.64
CA ALA A 116 4.51 -5.21 -0.98
C ALA A 116 5.81 -5.06 -1.78
N GLU A 117 6.25 -6.11 -2.49
CA GLU A 117 7.42 -6.07 -3.37
C GLU A 117 7.17 -5.25 -4.66
N ASN A 118 5.92 -5.23 -5.14
CA ASN A 118 5.51 -4.46 -6.33
C ASN A 118 5.17 -3.00 -6.03
N ALA A 119 4.91 -2.64 -4.77
CA ALA A 119 4.55 -1.28 -4.40
C ALA A 119 5.70 -0.28 -4.66
N ALA A 120 5.34 0.97 -4.96
CA ALA A 120 6.28 2.06 -5.16
C ALA A 120 5.72 3.39 -4.65
N GLY A 121 6.60 4.34 -4.33
CA GLY A 121 6.23 5.65 -3.83
C GLY A 121 5.71 5.64 -2.39
N THR A 122 4.69 6.45 -2.11
CA THR A 122 4.00 6.42 -0.82
C THR A 122 2.94 5.32 -0.83
N VAL A 123 2.93 4.48 0.19
CA VAL A 123 1.83 3.53 0.41
C VAL A 123 1.00 3.96 1.61
N THR A 124 -0.28 3.60 1.60
CA THR A 124 -1.24 3.97 2.63
C THR A 124 -1.80 2.72 3.29
N ALA A 125 -1.93 2.69 4.61
CA ALA A 125 -2.53 1.58 5.35
C ALA A 125 -3.66 2.09 6.23
N ILE A 126 -4.84 1.48 6.16
CA ILE A 126 -5.96 1.78 7.06
C ILE A 126 -5.94 0.75 8.18
N VAL A 127 -5.53 1.16 9.37
CA VAL A 127 -5.28 0.22 10.47
C VAL A 127 -6.15 0.61 11.65
N GLY A 128 -7.08 -0.28 11.97
CA GLY A 128 -7.92 -0.17 13.15
C GLY A 128 -7.12 -0.30 14.44
N CYS A 129 -7.73 0.10 15.54
CA CYS A 129 -7.07 0.11 16.84
C CYS A 129 -6.92 -1.30 17.46
N ASP A 130 -7.78 -2.24 17.07
CA ASP A 130 -7.70 -3.64 17.48
C ASP A 130 -7.12 -4.46 16.33
N VAL A 131 -5.85 -4.82 16.46
CA VAL A 131 -5.12 -5.61 15.46
C VAL A 131 -4.70 -6.93 16.09
N ARG A 132 -5.15 -8.05 15.49
CA ARG A 132 -4.77 -9.38 15.95
C ARG A 132 -3.24 -9.57 15.99
N PRO A 133 -2.71 -10.30 16.98
CA PRO A 133 -1.34 -10.76 16.95
C PRO A 133 -1.04 -11.51 15.64
N ASP A 134 0.19 -11.38 15.15
CA ASP A 134 0.67 -12.07 13.94
C ASP A 134 -0.08 -11.75 12.63
N ASN A 135 -0.75 -10.60 12.56
CA ASN A 135 -1.42 -10.12 11.36
C ASN A 135 -0.45 -9.93 10.18
N ILE A 136 -0.97 -10.10 8.96
CA ILE A 136 -0.23 -10.00 7.70
C ILE A 136 0.43 -8.62 7.54
N TRP A 137 -0.26 -7.54 7.94
CA TRP A 137 0.26 -6.18 7.84
C TRP A 137 1.61 -6.02 8.56
N GLN A 138 1.68 -6.41 9.83
CA GLN A 138 2.89 -6.28 10.64
C GLN A 138 3.93 -7.36 10.33
N ARG A 139 3.51 -8.63 10.14
CA ARG A 139 4.42 -9.76 9.94
C ARG A 139 5.01 -9.80 8.53
N VAL A 140 4.19 -9.53 7.52
CA VAL A 140 4.55 -9.74 6.10
C VAL A 140 4.84 -8.43 5.41
N GLU A 141 3.90 -7.49 5.43
CA GLU A 141 3.87 -6.35 4.52
C GLU A 141 4.82 -5.24 4.97
N VAL A 142 4.75 -4.79 6.23
CA VAL A 142 5.61 -3.71 6.75
C VAL A 142 7.11 -3.99 6.58
N PRO A 143 7.65 -5.18 6.94
CA PRO A 143 9.07 -5.48 6.74
C PRO A 143 9.48 -5.42 5.27
N ARG A 144 8.63 -5.92 4.35
CA ARG A 144 8.90 -5.94 2.91
C ARG A 144 8.82 -4.54 2.30
N LEU A 145 7.85 -3.74 2.69
CA LEU A 145 7.72 -2.34 2.28
C LEU A 145 8.93 -1.51 2.70
N ARG A 146 9.45 -1.70 3.92
CA ARG A 146 10.67 -1.01 4.39
C ARG A 146 11.89 -1.41 3.56
N ASN A 147 12.01 -2.70 3.22
CA ASN A 147 13.10 -3.24 2.42
C ASN A 147 12.98 -2.95 0.92
N ASN A 148 11.78 -2.64 0.42
CA ASN A 148 11.55 -2.31 -0.99
C ASN A 148 12.11 -0.92 -1.31
N PRO A 149 13.17 -0.80 -2.15
CA PRO A 149 13.82 0.48 -2.43
C PRO A 149 12.92 1.49 -3.16
N ASN A 150 11.86 1.02 -3.83
CA ASN A 150 10.92 1.86 -4.57
C ASN A 150 9.89 2.52 -3.65
N VAL A 151 9.69 2.00 -2.44
CA VAL A 151 8.82 2.61 -1.42
C VAL A 151 9.57 3.74 -0.72
N THR A 152 8.99 4.93 -0.76
CA THR A 152 9.56 6.14 -0.16
C THR A 152 8.93 6.49 1.18
N ARG A 153 7.67 6.10 1.42
CA ARG A 153 6.95 6.44 2.64
C ARG A 153 5.82 5.45 2.91
N ILE A 154 5.56 5.15 4.19
CA ILE A 154 4.38 4.39 4.64
C ILE A 154 3.57 5.30 5.55
N ILE A 155 2.33 5.59 5.15
CA ILE A 155 1.35 6.34 5.94
C ILE A 155 0.33 5.36 6.48
N GLN A 156 0.04 5.44 7.78
CA GLN A 156 -1.04 4.73 8.42
C GLN A 156 -2.16 5.72 8.75
N ILE A 157 -3.39 5.39 8.39
CA ILE A 157 -4.59 6.16 8.68
C ILE A 157 -5.40 5.38 9.70
N ASP A 158 -5.75 6.06 10.79
CA ASP A 158 -6.73 5.56 11.75
C ASP A 158 -8.15 5.66 11.14
N PRO A 159 -8.93 4.56 11.10
CA PRO A 159 -10.22 4.54 10.40
C PRO A 159 -11.27 5.43 11.06
N ASP A 160 -11.20 5.62 12.38
CA ASP A 160 -12.20 6.32 13.18
C ASP A 160 -11.98 7.84 13.13
N SER A 161 -10.76 8.28 13.42
CA SER A 161 -10.36 9.69 13.53
C SER A 161 -9.89 10.30 12.22
N ARG A 162 -9.54 9.47 11.22
CA ARG A 162 -8.88 9.86 9.96
C ARG A 162 -7.48 10.48 10.14
N VAL A 163 -6.92 10.41 11.34
CA VAL A 163 -5.57 10.90 11.59
C VAL A 163 -4.55 10.05 10.81
N SER A 164 -3.65 10.73 10.11
CA SER A 164 -2.59 10.11 9.33
C SER A 164 -1.26 10.18 10.08
N THR A 165 -0.59 9.04 10.22
CA THR A 165 0.72 8.90 10.87
C THR A 165 1.73 8.33 9.89
N VAL A 166 2.90 8.95 9.79
CA VAL A 166 4.02 8.40 9.00
C VAL A 166 4.77 7.37 9.85
N ILE A 167 4.73 6.10 9.48
CA ILE A 167 5.39 4.99 10.22
C ILE A 167 6.73 4.56 9.60
N TYR A 168 7.03 5.09 8.41
CA TYR A 168 8.30 4.93 7.72
C TYR A 168 8.46 6.02 6.67
N GLU A 169 9.66 6.59 6.57
CA GLU A 169 10.05 7.48 5.48
C GLU A 169 11.50 7.20 5.10
N ARG A 170 11.74 6.99 3.81
CA ARG A 170 13.07 6.77 3.26
C ARG A 170 13.78 8.12 3.22
N ARG A 171 14.71 8.31 4.15
CA ARG A 171 15.61 9.48 4.12
C ARG A 171 16.39 9.46 2.81
N ALA A 172 16.42 10.59 2.11
CA ALA A 172 17.35 10.77 1.02
C ALA A 172 18.77 10.61 1.60
N THR A 173 19.48 9.55 1.22
CA THR A 173 20.92 9.52 1.44
C THR A 173 21.49 10.70 0.68
N ALA A 174 22.05 11.69 1.39
CA ALA A 174 22.90 12.68 0.77
C ALA A 174 23.93 11.91 -0.05
N ARG A 175 24.02 12.19 -1.37
CA ARG A 175 25.01 11.55 -2.24
C ARG A 175 26.38 11.66 -1.57
N PRO A 176 27.03 10.54 -1.20
CA PRO A 176 28.42 10.61 -0.76
C PRO A 176 29.23 11.06 -1.98
N GLY A 177 29.77 12.27 -1.96
CA GLY A 177 30.73 12.74 -2.96
C GLY A 177 30.26 13.75 -4.01
N MET A 178 29.15 14.46 -3.82
CA MET A 178 29.01 15.75 -4.55
C MET A 178 29.75 16.81 -3.73
N PRO A 179 30.91 17.35 -4.17
CA PRO A 179 31.42 18.55 -3.54
C PRO A 179 30.33 19.62 -3.66
N ALA A 180 30.08 20.33 -2.57
CA ALA A 180 29.24 21.52 -2.63
C ALA A 180 29.80 22.40 -3.76
N VAL A 181 29.06 22.54 -4.86
CA VAL A 181 29.32 23.61 -5.81
C VAL A 181 28.93 24.87 -5.06
N VAL A 182 29.86 25.38 -4.27
CA VAL A 182 29.80 26.72 -3.70
C VAL A 182 29.92 27.63 -4.91
N PHE A 183 28.78 28.10 -5.43
CA PHE A 183 28.78 29.29 -6.25
C PHE A 183 29.29 30.43 -5.36
N ARG A 184 30.60 30.69 -5.41
CA ARG A 184 31.13 31.95 -4.90
C ARG A 184 30.47 33.04 -5.74
N LEU A 185 29.87 34.00 -5.07
CA LEU A 185 29.27 35.22 -5.63
C LEU A 185 30.26 36.13 -6.38
N ALA A 186 31.42 35.62 -6.81
CA ALA A 186 32.47 36.37 -7.49
C ALA A 186 32.60 36.07 -8.99
N ASP A 187 31.97 35.02 -9.53
CA ASP A 187 32.04 34.68 -10.98
C ASP A 187 30.78 35.09 -11.75
N MET A 188 30.19 36.25 -11.43
CA MET A 188 29.28 36.96 -12.35
C MET A 188 30.07 38.01 -13.14
N ALA A 189 30.96 37.55 -14.01
CA ALA A 189 31.43 38.33 -15.15
C ALA A 189 31.77 37.38 -16.29
N PHE A 190 31.31 37.73 -17.50
CA PHE A 190 31.50 37.00 -18.78
C PHE A 190 30.57 35.77 -18.95
N SER A 191 29.67 35.66 -19.93
CA SER A 191 29.62 36.25 -21.25
C SER A 191 28.17 36.28 -21.76
N ARG A 192 27.72 37.46 -22.22
CA ARG A 192 26.57 37.62 -23.10
C ARG A 192 26.98 37.13 -24.49
N ARG A 193 26.42 36.02 -25.00
CA ARG A 193 26.22 35.76 -26.44
C ARG A 193 25.55 34.41 -26.68
N MET A 194 24.22 34.41 -26.85
CA MET A 194 23.51 33.68 -27.91
C MET A 194 22.01 33.94 -27.78
N SER A 195 21.59 35.09 -28.30
CA SER A 195 20.20 35.36 -28.68
C SER A 195 20.23 36.50 -29.69
N ARG A 196 20.53 36.17 -30.95
CA ARG A 196 20.24 36.98 -32.14
C ARG A 196 20.61 36.17 -33.40
N LEU A 197 19.65 35.37 -33.86
CA LEU A 197 19.51 34.74 -35.18
C LEU A 197 18.33 33.77 -34.96
N LEU A 198 17.06 34.17 -35.09
CA LEU A 198 16.39 34.52 -36.34
C LEU A 198 15.11 35.32 -36.01
N ALA A 199 15.19 36.65 -36.09
CA ALA A 199 14.03 37.53 -36.16
C ALA A 199 14.42 38.77 -36.99
N SER A 200 14.79 38.55 -38.25
CA SER A 200 14.94 39.62 -39.25
C SER A 200 14.74 39.12 -40.69
N LEU A 201 13.81 38.17 -40.90
CA LEU A 201 13.17 37.99 -42.20
C LEU A 201 11.77 38.62 -42.12
N SER A 202 11.76 39.93 -41.97
CA SER A 202 10.68 40.80 -42.42
C SER A 202 11.26 42.20 -42.66
N ARG A 203 11.20 42.64 -43.91
CA ARG A 203 11.50 43.97 -44.46
C ARG A 203 12.94 44.26 -44.89
N SER A 204 13.20 43.97 -46.16
CA SER A 204 13.66 44.99 -47.14
C SER A 204 13.03 44.69 -48.49
N ALA A 205 12.44 45.73 -49.09
CA ALA A 205 11.86 45.86 -50.43
C ALA A 205 10.55 45.10 -50.72
#